data_AF-A0A4P6AK12-F1
#
_entry.id   AF-A0A4P6AK12-F1
#
_cell.length_a   1.000
_cell.length_b   1.000
_cell.length_c   1.000
_cell.angle_alpha   90.00
_cell.angle_beta   90.00
_cell.angle_gamma   90.00
#
_symmetry.space_group_name_H-M   'P 1'
#
loop_
_entity.id
_entity.type
_entity.pdbx_description
1 polymer ?
#
loop_
_entity_poly.entity_id
_entity_poly.type
_entity_poly.pdbx_seq_one_letter_code
_entity_poly.pdbx_strand_id
1 'polypeptide(L)'
;MKTLIATFALGLASMSANAIEFVNSDGSALSQICIAAVESDKVLDAVSGQEMKRIACNDMSLEDFIATYRATETVEPQKAVAFENANSTVEARLCIAAATSNEAYTQELSRIGRSINTATVACNGESLVDFAKSFNKTFNG
;
A
#
# COMPACT_ATOMS: atom_id res chain seq x y z
N MET A 1 40.65 -34.89 -5.33
CA MET A 1 39.75 -34.49 -4.23
C MET A 1 38.64 -33.63 -4.83
N LYS A 2 37.39 -34.01 -4.56
CA LYS A 2 36.16 -33.40 -5.08
C LYS A 2 35.75 -32.27 -4.13
N THR A 3 35.40 -31.10 -4.66
CA THR A 3 34.59 -30.13 -3.92
C THR A 3 33.56 -29.54 -4.89
N LEU A 4 32.33 -30.04 -4.82
CA LEU A 4 31.15 -29.46 -5.45
C LEU A 4 30.55 -28.49 -4.43
N ILE A 5 30.59 -27.19 -4.73
CA ILE A 5 29.90 -26.16 -3.94
C ILE A 5 28.49 -26.05 -4.52
N ALA A 6 27.50 -26.52 -3.76
CA ALA A 6 26.10 -26.35 -4.08
C ALA A 6 25.63 -24.98 -3.56
N THR A 7 25.42 -24.04 -4.47
CA THR A 7 24.85 -22.71 -4.16
C THR A 7 23.34 -22.87 -4.00
N PHE A 8 22.85 -22.78 -2.76
CA PHE A 8 21.42 -22.74 -2.46
C PHE A 8 20.91 -21.32 -2.68
N ALA A 9 20.27 -21.06 -3.81
CA ALA A 9 19.57 -19.80 -4.05
C ALA A 9 18.22 -19.84 -3.31
N LEU A 10 18.12 -19.11 -2.20
CA LEU A 10 16.83 -18.83 -1.55
C LEU A 10 16.05 -17.86 -2.44
N GLY A 11 15.06 -18.39 -3.18
CA GLY A 11 14.07 -17.57 -3.85
C GLY A 11 13.17 -16.90 -2.82
N LEU A 12 13.26 -15.57 -2.71
CA LEU A 12 12.28 -14.74 -2.03
C LEU A 12 10.99 -14.76 -2.87
N ALA A 13 10.01 -15.54 -2.43
CA ALA A 13 8.66 -15.49 -3.00
C ALA A 13 7.98 -14.20 -2.52
N SER A 14 7.90 -13.20 -3.38
CA SER A 14 7.07 -12.02 -3.16
C SER A 14 5.60 -12.45 -3.15
N MET A 15 4.99 -12.52 -1.97
CA MET A 15 3.55 -12.72 -1.88
C MET A 15 2.84 -11.43 -2.29
N SER A 16 2.40 -11.35 -3.54
CA SER A 16 1.44 -10.35 -3.97
C SER A 16 0.13 -10.59 -3.22
N ALA A 17 -0.37 -9.57 -2.51
CA ALA A 17 -1.68 -9.58 -1.91
C ALA A 17 -2.72 -9.84 -3.01
N ASN A 18 -3.30 -11.04 -3.04
CA ASN A 18 -4.34 -11.37 -3.99
C ASN A 18 -5.61 -10.63 -3.58
N ALA A 19 -6.10 -9.75 -4.45
CA ALA A 19 -7.42 -9.14 -4.28
C ALA A 19 -8.47 -10.25 -4.23
N ILE A 20 -9.39 -10.18 -3.27
CA ILE A 20 -10.53 -11.11 -3.18
C ILE A 20 -11.50 -10.76 -4.30
N GLU A 21 -11.80 -11.74 -5.16
CA GLU A 21 -12.82 -11.62 -6.20
C GLU A 21 -14.14 -12.21 -5.68
N PHE A 22 -15.21 -11.40 -5.71
CA PHE A 22 -16.55 -11.87 -5.34
C PHE A 22 -17.32 -12.30 -6.59
N VAL A 23 -17.94 -13.48 -6.54
CA VAL A 23 -18.64 -14.08 -7.70
C VAL A 23 -20.09 -14.40 -7.33
N ASN A 24 -21.03 -13.93 -8.14
CA ASN A 24 -22.44 -14.27 -8.04
C ASN A 24 -22.70 -15.65 -8.67
N SER A 25 -22.51 -16.72 -7.90
CA SER A 25 -22.58 -18.09 -8.43
C SER A 25 -23.99 -18.57 -8.75
N ASP A 26 -25.03 -18.01 -8.12
CA ASP A 26 -26.42 -18.44 -8.28
C ASP A 26 -27.25 -17.48 -9.17
N GLY A 27 -26.65 -16.36 -9.58
CA GLY A 27 -27.29 -15.33 -10.39
C GLY A 27 -28.40 -14.57 -9.65
N SER A 28 -28.52 -14.72 -8.33
CA SER A 28 -29.61 -14.12 -7.58
C SER A 28 -29.37 -12.62 -7.33
N ALA A 29 -30.47 -11.86 -7.24
CA ALA A 29 -30.42 -10.45 -6.86
C ALA A 29 -29.88 -10.27 -5.44
N LEU A 30 -30.11 -11.26 -4.56
CA LEU A 30 -29.61 -11.25 -3.19
C LEU A 30 -28.08 -11.35 -3.16
N SER A 31 -27.51 -12.28 -3.93
CA SER A 31 -26.06 -12.40 -4.10
C SER A 31 -25.45 -11.10 -4.66
N GLN A 32 -26.13 -10.45 -5.60
CA GLN A 32 -25.66 -9.16 -6.14
C GLN A 32 -25.65 -8.05 -5.07
N ILE A 33 -26.64 -8.04 -4.17
CA ILE A 33 -26.67 -7.11 -3.03
C ILE A 33 -25.50 -7.36 -2.08
N CYS A 34 -25.21 -8.62 -1.76
CA CYS A 34 -24.08 -8.98 -0.90
C CYS A 34 -22.74 -8.49 -1.46
N ILE A 35 -22.51 -8.70 -2.76
CA ILE A 35 -21.28 -8.24 -3.45
C ILE A 35 -21.22 -6.71 -3.43
N ALA A 36 -22.28 -6.06 -3.90
CA ALA A 36 -22.30 -4.61 -4.06
C ALA A 36 -22.23 -3.87 -2.71
N ALA A 37 -22.73 -4.46 -1.63
CA ALA A 37 -22.63 -3.92 -0.28
C ALA A 37 -21.20 -3.93 0.28
N VAL A 38 -20.38 -4.91 -0.12
CA VAL A 38 -18.95 -4.96 0.22
C VAL A 38 -18.18 -3.89 -0.57
N GLU A 39 -18.55 -3.69 -1.84
CA GLU A 39 -17.87 -2.76 -2.76
C GLU A 39 -18.28 -1.29 -2.59
N SER A 40 -19.49 -1.00 -2.08
CA SER A 40 -20.00 0.37 -1.98
C SER A 40 -21.11 0.56 -0.93
N ASP A 41 -21.08 1.69 -0.23
CA ASP A 41 -22.16 2.12 0.68
C ASP A 41 -23.46 2.50 -0.04
N LYS A 42 -23.43 2.81 -1.34
CA LYS A 42 -24.61 3.25 -2.09
C LYS A 42 -25.75 2.23 -2.08
N VAL A 43 -25.43 0.95 -1.96
CA VAL A 43 -26.43 -0.12 -1.87
C VAL A 43 -27.12 -0.12 -0.52
N LEU A 44 -26.43 0.31 0.55
CA LEU A 44 -26.99 0.37 1.90
C LEU A 44 -28.04 1.50 2.00
N ASP A 45 -27.86 2.60 1.25
CA ASP A 45 -28.84 3.68 1.19
C ASP A 45 -30.17 3.27 0.52
N ALA A 46 -30.11 2.28 -0.37
CA ALA A 46 -31.25 1.79 -1.13
C ALA A 46 -32.00 0.64 -0.42
N VAL A 47 -31.40 0.03 0.60
CA VAL A 47 -31.98 -1.09 1.35
C VAL A 47 -32.49 -0.57 2.70
N SER A 48 -33.77 -0.79 2.99
CA SER A 48 -34.32 -0.36 4.28
C SER A 48 -33.65 -1.12 5.44
N GLY A 49 -33.44 -0.47 6.59
CA GLY A 49 -32.79 -1.12 7.74
C GLY A 49 -33.50 -2.38 8.26
N GLN A 50 -34.79 -2.57 7.94
CA GLN A 50 -35.50 -3.83 8.22
C GLN A 50 -35.17 -4.93 7.22
N GLU A 51 -34.95 -4.60 5.95
CA GLU A 51 -34.53 -5.55 4.92
C GLU A 51 -33.08 -5.99 5.13
N MET A 52 -32.19 -5.09 5.56
CA MET A 52 -30.78 -5.44 5.86
C MET A 52 -30.67 -6.58 6.87
N LYS A 53 -31.54 -6.59 7.90
CA LYS A 53 -31.57 -7.64 8.94
C LYS A 53 -32.06 -9.01 8.45
N ARG A 54 -32.65 -9.06 7.26
CA ARG A 54 -33.22 -10.29 6.67
C ARG A 54 -32.33 -10.86 5.57
N ILE A 55 -31.34 -10.10 5.10
CA ILE A 55 -30.41 -10.53 4.07
C ILE A 55 -29.28 -11.32 4.74
N ALA A 56 -29.11 -12.56 4.28
CA ALA A 56 -27.98 -13.41 4.64
C ALA A 56 -27.07 -13.58 3.43
N CYS A 57 -25.77 -13.43 3.63
CA CYS A 57 -24.72 -13.55 2.63
C CYS A 57 -23.76 -14.64 3.10
N ASN A 58 -23.66 -15.79 2.42
CA ASN A 58 -22.82 -16.92 2.86
C ASN A 58 -23.02 -17.28 4.35
N ASP A 59 -24.28 -17.50 4.74
CA ASP A 59 -24.69 -17.89 6.10
C ASP A 59 -24.41 -16.88 7.23
N MET A 60 -24.00 -15.65 6.91
CA MET A 60 -23.89 -14.56 7.89
C MET A 60 -24.80 -13.38 7.54
N SER A 61 -25.06 -12.50 8.51
CA SER A 61 -25.85 -11.30 8.26
C SER A 61 -25.15 -10.39 7.26
N LEU A 62 -25.90 -9.56 6.53
CA LEU A 62 -25.32 -8.57 5.62
C LEU A 62 -24.30 -7.65 6.33
N GLU A 63 -24.57 -7.27 7.58
CA GLU A 63 -23.67 -6.44 8.39
C GLU A 63 -22.35 -7.16 8.70
N ASP A 64 -22.42 -8.42 9.16
CA ASP A 64 -21.23 -9.24 9.43
C ASP A 64 -20.43 -9.51 8.15
N PHE A 65 -21.13 -9.71 7.02
CA PHE A 65 -20.52 -9.94 5.72
C PHE A 65 -19.73 -8.71 5.27
N ILE A 66 -20.32 -7.52 5.34
CA ILE A 66 -19.63 -6.26 5.03
C ILE A 66 -18.43 -6.09 5.96
N ALA A 67 -18.60 -6.27 7.27
CA ALA A 67 -17.52 -6.11 8.23
C ALA A 67 -16.35 -7.09 8.00
N THR A 68 -16.65 -8.31 7.53
CA THR A 68 -15.66 -9.35 7.27
C THR A 68 -14.90 -9.12 5.96
N TYR A 69 -15.60 -8.69 4.92
CA TYR A 69 -15.11 -8.74 3.54
C TYR A 69 -14.87 -7.39 2.91
N ARG A 70 -15.40 -6.31 3.49
CA ARG A 70 -14.97 -4.97 3.11
C ARG A 70 -13.51 -4.88 3.52
N ALA A 71 -12.63 -4.96 2.52
CA ALA A 71 -11.25 -4.57 2.69
C ALA A 71 -11.29 -3.22 3.39
N THR A 72 -10.85 -3.17 4.64
CA THR A 72 -10.79 -1.92 5.37
C THR A 72 -9.99 -0.99 4.47
N GLU A 73 -10.67 0.04 3.96
CA GLU A 73 -10.03 1.15 3.27
C GLU A 73 -9.20 1.92 4.31
N THR A 74 -8.16 1.29 4.86
CA THR A 74 -6.99 1.97 5.36
C THR A 74 -5.95 2.11 4.25
N VAL A 75 -6.34 1.91 3.00
CA VAL A 75 -5.65 2.56 1.89
C VAL A 75 -6.22 3.97 1.85
N GLU A 76 -5.67 4.86 2.68
CA GLU A 76 -5.81 6.29 2.40
C GLU A 76 -5.55 6.48 0.90
N PRO A 77 -6.33 7.30 0.18
CA PRO A 77 -6.07 7.56 -1.22
C PRO A 77 -4.60 7.94 -1.31
N GLN A 78 -3.78 7.06 -1.89
CA GLN A 78 -2.37 7.33 -2.05
C GLN A 78 -2.33 8.55 -2.95
N LYS A 79 -2.12 9.73 -2.35
CA LYS A 79 -1.81 10.94 -3.11
C LYS A 79 -0.58 10.56 -3.91
N ALA A 80 -0.76 10.37 -5.22
CA ALA A 80 0.34 10.20 -6.13
C ALA A 80 1.10 11.52 -6.16
N VAL A 81 2.09 11.64 -5.30
CA VAL A 81 2.98 12.81 -5.25
C VAL A 81 4.09 12.55 -6.25
N ALA A 82 4.14 13.36 -7.31
CA ALA A 82 5.28 13.39 -8.20
C ALA A 82 6.35 14.30 -7.58
N PHE A 83 7.57 13.79 -7.45
CA PHE A 83 8.71 14.61 -7.05
C PHE A 83 9.54 14.97 -8.28
N GLU A 84 9.96 16.23 -8.35
CA GLU A 84 10.81 16.74 -9.42
C GLU A 84 12.15 17.20 -8.86
N ASN A 85 13.24 16.81 -9.51
CA ASN A 85 14.56 17.35 -9.19
C ASN A 85 14.79 18.66 -9.94
N ALA A 86 14.16 19.74 -9.48
CA ALA A 86 14.20 21.04 -10.15
C ALA A 86 15.63 21.59 -10.36
N ASN A 87 16.57 21.25 -9.48
CA ASN A 87 17.93 21.81 -9.48
C ASN A 87 19.02 20.80 -9.90
N SER A 88 18.65 19.58 -10.30
CA SER A 88 19.56 18.48 -10.66
C SER A 88 20.65 18.14 -9.62
N THR A 89 20.46 18.53 -8.36
CA THR A 89 21.49 18.37 -7.32
C THR A 89 21.49 16.97 -6.72
N VAL A 90 22.59 16.64 -6.04
CA VAL A 90 22.74 15.37 -5.31
C VAL A 90 21.75 15.30 -4.15
N GLU A 91 21.63 16.41 -3.42
CA GLU A 91 20.72 16.62 -2.30
C GLU A 91 19.28 16.37 -2.71
N ALA A 92 18.85 16.92 -3.85
CA ALA A 92 17.50 16.74 -4.34
C ALA A 92 17.19 15.28 -4.69
N ARG A 93 18.13 14.55 -5.31
CA ARG A 93 17.93 13.10 -5.54
C ARG A 93 17.83 12.32 -4.25
N LEU A 94 18.62 12.69 -3.25
CA LEU A 94 18.57 12.06 -1.94
C LEU A 94 17.24 12.31 -1.23
N CYS A 95 16.70 13.54 -1.30
CA CYS A 95 15.37 13.89 -0.78
C CYS A 95 14.27 13.05 -1.44
N ILE A 96 14.28 12.96 -2.79
CA ILE A 96 13.31 12.17 -3.56
C ILE A 96 13.39 10.70 -3.17
N ALA A 97 14.61 10.16 -3.09
CA ALA A 97 14.84 8.77 -2.72
C ALA A 97 14.33 8.47 -1.30
N ALA A 98 14.59 9.35 -0.34
CA ALA A 98 14.13 9.23 1.05
C ALA A 98 12.59 9.26 1.18
N ALA A 99 11.94 10.18 0.46
CA ALA A 99 10.48 10.26 0.40
C ALA A 99 9.83 9.07 -0.34
N THR A 100 10.59 8.37 -1.20
CA THR A 100 10.11 7.21 -1.96
C THR A 100 10.16 5.93 -1.14
N SER A 101 11.33 5.54 -0.62
CA SER A 101 11.49 4.37 0.24
C SER A 101 12.87 4.32 0.92
N ASN A 102 13.01 3.53 1.99
CA ASN A 102 14.31 3.28 2.62
C ASN A 102 15.31 2.61 1.67
N GLU A 103 14.82 1.77 0.76
CA GLU A 103 15.65 1.09 -0.23
C GLU A 103 16.16 2.07 -1.31
N ALA A 104 15.30 2.92 -1.84
CA ALA A 104 15.70 3.97 -2.79
C ALA A 104 16.73 4.91 -2.15
N TYR A 105 16.50 5.32 -0.90
CA TYR A 105 17.46 6.12 -0.14
C TYR A 105 18.82 5.45 0.00
N THR A 106 18.85 4.16 0.39
CA THR A 106 20.08 3.39 0.57
C THR A 106 20.85 3.23 -0.74
N GLN A 107 20.15 2.97 -1.85
CA GLN A 107 20.74 2.88 -3.18
C GLN A 107 21.36 4.20 -3.61
N GLU A 108 20.66 5.32 -3.42
CA GLU A 108 21.17 6.65 -3.77
C GLU A 108 22.35 7.04 -2.89
N LEU A 109 22.30 6.76 -1.57
CA LEU A 109 23.41 6.98 -0.65
C LEU A 109 24.66 6.17 -1.04
N SER A 110 24.47 4.91 -1.45
CA SER A 110 25.56 4.06 -1.92
C SER A 110 26.20 4.59 -3.21
N ARG A 111 25.38 5.17 -4.09
CA ARG A 111 25.84 5.78 -5.34
C ARG A 111 26.62 7.08 -5.13
N ILE A 112 26.20 7.88 -4.14
CA ILE A 112 26.86 9.14 -3.75
C ILE A 112 28.14 8.86 -2.95
N GLY A 113 28.16 7.78 -2.17
CA GLY A 113 29.26 7.42 -1.27
C GLY A 113 29.35 8.35 -0.06
N ARG A 114 30.51 8.39 0.61
CA ARG A 114 30.76 9.21 1.82
C ARG A 114 30.89 10.72 1.54
N SER A 115 30.49 11.18 0.36
CA SER A 115 30.72 12.56 -0.10
C SER A 115 29.70 13.56 0.45
N ILE A 116 28.63 13.09 1.10
CA ILE A 116 27.56 13.94 1.63
C ILE A 116 27.34 13.69 3.12
N ASN A 117 27.16 14.77 3.88
CA ASN A 117 26.68 14.71 5.25
C ASN A 117 25.15 14.83 5.24
N THR A 118 24.45 13.70 5.42
CA THR A 118 22.99 13.66 5.36
C THR A 118 22.32 14.52 6.43
N ALA A 119 23.00 14.76 7.56
CA ALA A 119 22.49 15.61 8.64
C ALA A 119 22.38 17.10 8.25
N THR A 120 23.05 17.52 7.17
CA THR A 120 22.99 18.91 6.67
C THR A 120 22.10 19.07 5.45
N VAL A 121 21.50 18.00 4.95
CA VAL A 121 20.65 18.04 3.75
C VAL A 121 19.27 18.59 4.11
N ALA A 122 18.85 19.63 3.38
CA ALA A 122 17.52 20.21 3.49
C ALA A 122 16.70 19.94 2.23
N CYS A 123 15.46 19.52 2.42
CA CYS A 123 14.49 19.19 1.37
C CYS A 123 13.31 20.16 1.50
N ASN A 124 13.15 21.05 0.51
CA ASN A 124 12.11 22.10 0.54
C ASN A 124 12.06 22.93 1.83
N GLY A 125 13.23 23.21 2.42
CA GLY A 125 13.35 23.99 3.65
C GLY A 125 13.24 23.18 4.95
N GLU A 126 12.98 21.88 4.87
CA GLU A 126 12.89 20.97 6.01
C GLU A 126 14.12 20.05 6.10
N SER A 127 14.35 19.44 7.26
CA SER A 127 15.39 18.40 7.38
C SER A 127 15.06 17.20 6.50
N LEU A 128 16.07 16.48 6.01
CA LEU A 128 15.86 15.28 5.20
C LEU A 128 14.97 14.24 5.90
N VAL A 129 15.13 14.05 7.20
CA VAL A 129 14.37 13.06 7.98
C VAL A 129 12.89 13.47 8.09
N ASP A 130 12.62 14.75 8.40
CA ASP A 130 11.25 15.23 8.56
C ASP A 130 10.51 15.22 7.22
N PHE A 131 11.16 15.70 6.17
CA PHE A 131 10.64 15.67 4.82
C PHE A 131 10.31 14.23 4.39
N ALA A 132 11.23 13.30 4.57
CA ALA A 132 11.03 11.90 4.20
C ALA A 132 9.85 11.28 4.96
N LYS A 133 9.72 11.54 6.26
CA LYS A 133 8.62 11.00 7.08
C LYS A 133 7.24 11.54 6.70
N SER A 134 7.17 12.73 6.10
CA SER A 134 5.91 13.30 5.61
C SER A 134 5.30 12.50 4.43
N PHE A 135 6.15 11.80 3.66
CA PHE A 135 5.72 11.00 2.50
C PHE A 135 5.91 9.49 2.69
N ASN A 136 6.90 9.09 3.48
CA ASN A 136 7.25 7.72 3.81
C ASN A 136 7.30 7.56 5.34
N LYS A 137 6.15 7.25 5.95
CA LYS A 137 5.99 7.16 7.41
C LYS A 137 6.91 6.13 8.09
N THR A 138 7.47 5.19 7.33
CA THR A 138 8.40 4.15 7.83
C THR A 138 9.86 4.48 7.56
N PHE A 139 10.17 5.70 7.10
CA PHE A 139 11.55 6.14 6.87
C PHE A 139 12.38 6.06 8.16
N ASN A 140 13.53 5.40 8.08
CA ASN A 140 14.40 5.09 9.21
C ASN A 140 15.88 5.42 8.98
N GLY A 141 16.16 6.19 7.91
CA GLY A 141 17.51 6.62 7.53
C GLY A 141 18.08 7.73 8.39
#